data_AF-A0A9D1AF18-F1
#
_entry.id   AF-A0A9D1AF18-F1
#
_cell.length_a   1.000
_cell.length_b   1.000
_cell.length_c   1.000
_cell.angle_alpha   90.00
_cell.angle_beta   90.00
_cell.angle_gamma   90.00
#
_symmetry.space_group_name_H-M   'P 1'
#
loop_
_entity.id
_entity.type
_entity.pdbx_description
1 polymer ?
#
loop_
_entity_poly.entity_id
_entity_poly.type
_entity_poly.pdbx_seq_one_letter_code
_entity_poly.pdbx_strand_id
1 'polypeptide(L)'
;MRYSKTAEYIVKYLEKDGGKLICSRGLDTFIETEVDSEDIICPLHPDELYDDRKYILFDDFKVWDRNGEYLGAFNRSLLPLLKLVS
;
A
#
# COMPACT_ATOMS: atom_id res chain seq x y z
N MET A 1 -6.71 16.14 0.88
CA MET A 1 -5.87 14.94 0.93
C MET A 1 -5.04 14.97 2.20
N ARG A 2 -5.43 14.19 3.21
CA ARG A 2 -4.58 13.91 4.38
C ARG A 2 -4.24 12.45 4.26
N TYR A 3 -2.99 12.14 3.96
CA TYR A 3 -2.57 10.76 3.82
C TYR A 3 -2.41 10.15 5.21
N SER A 4 -2.22 8.83 5.29
CA SER A 4 -1.59 8.30 6.49
C SER A 4 -0.19 8.95 6.62
N LYS A 5 0.25 9.28 7.84
CA LYS A 5 1.55 9.93 8.08
C LYS A 5 2.71 9.19 7.39
N THR A 6 2.59 7.87 7.24
CA THR A 6 3.56 7.02 6.56
C THR A 6 3.61 7.27 5.06
N ALA A 7 2.47 7.34 4.38
CA ALA A 7 2.41 7.65 2.95
C ALA A 7 2.93 9.06 2.67
N GLU A 8 2.59 10.05 3.52
CA GLU A 8 3.16 11.40 3.47
C GLU A 8 4.69 11.41 3.52
N TYR A 9 5.26 10.60 4.42
CA TYR A 9 6.71 10.48 4.55
C TYR A 9 7.34 9.88 3.30
N ILE A 10 6.78 8.81 2.75
CA ILE A 10 7.31 8.17 1.52
C ILE A 10 7.26 9.16 0.34
N VAL A 11 6.10 9.80 0.12
CA VAL A 11 5.92 10.77 -0.97
C VAL A 11 6.92 11.92 -0.85
N LYS A 12 7.13 12.45 0.37
CA LYS A 12 8.11 13.52 0.62
C LYS A 12 9.52 13.16 0.15
N TYR A 13 9.97 11.93 0.38
CA TYR A 13 11.32 11.51 -0.02
C TYR A 13 11.40 11.21 -1.53
N LEU A 14 10.36 10.65 -2.12
CA LEU A 14 10.27 10.50 -3.58
C LEU A 14 10.38 11.87 -4.29
N GLU A 15 9.70 12.88 -3.76
CA GLU A 15 9.77 14.25 -4.28
C GLU A 15 11.11 14.93 -4.02
N LYS A 16 11.74 14.67 -2.86
CA LYS A 16 13.06 15.21 -2.51
C LYS A 16 14.13 14.82 -3.54
N ASP A 17 14.07 13.60 -4.06
CA ASP A 17 15.03 13.08 -5.03
C ASP A 17 14.66 13.42 -6.48
N GLY A 18 13.71 14.36 -6.68
CA GLY A 18 13.26 14.83 -7.99
C GLY A 18 12.20 13.96 -8.66
N GLY A 19 11.72 12.92 -7.97
CA GLY A 19 10.58 12.13 -8.41
C GLY A 19 9.30 12.95 -8.44
N LYS A 20 8.40 12.65 -9.39
CA LYS A 20 7.05 13.19 -9.41
C LYS A 20 6.04 12.05 -9.43
N LEU A 21 5.11 12.08 -8.51
CA LEU A 21 3.95 11.19 -8.54
C LEU A 21 2.99 11.68 -9.63
N ILE A 22 2.87 10.93 -10.73
CA ILE A 22 1.94 11.24 -11.82
C ILE A 22 0.84 10.20 -11.81
N CYS A 23 -0.33 10.59 -11.31
CA CYS A 23 -1.55 9.80 -11.45
C CYS A 23 -2.34 10.30 -12.66
N SER A 24 -2.80 9.38 -13.51
CA SER A 24 -3.73 9.73 -14.58
C SER A 24 -4.99 10.36 -13.97
N ARG A 25 -5.58 11.32 -14.68
CA ARG A 25 -6.76 12.03 -14.20
C ARG A 25 -7.89 11.02 -13.94
N GLY A 26 -8.38 10.97 -12.70
CA GLY A 26 -9.45 10.05 -12.29
C GLY A 26 -8.99 8.69 -11.76
N LEU A 27 -7.68 8.48 -11.56
CA LEU A 27 -7.18 7.33 -10.82
C LEU A 27 -6.77 7.75 -9.41
N ASP A 28 -7.30 7.03 -8.43
CA ASP A 28 -6.87 7.17 -7.05
C ASP A 28 -5.42 6.73 -6.88
N THR A 29 -4.74 7.41 -5.98
CA THR A 29 -3.30 7.25 -5.77
C THR A 29 -2.99 6.01 -4.93
N PHE A 30 -3.95 5.59 -4.10
CA PHE A 30 -3.79 4.52 -3.12
C PHE A 30 -5.04 3.65 -3.05
N ILE A 31 -4.81 2.41 -2.66
CA ILE A 31 -5.86 1.43 -2.33
C ILE A 31 -5.77 1.10 -0.84
N GLU A 32 -6.90 0.73 -0.25
CA GLU A 32 -6.97 0.15 1.09
C GLU A 32 -7.39 -1.32 0.95
N THR A 33 -6.58 -2.23 1.49
CA THR A 33 -6.83 -3.67 1.49
C THR A 33 -6.16 -4.31 2.71
N GLU A 34 -6.61 -5.51 3.08
CA GLU A 34 -5.96 -6.32 4.12
C GLU A 34 -4.73 -7.03 3.55
N VAL A 35 -3.75 -7.29 4.42
CA VAL A 35 -2.51 -8.00 4.07
C VAL A 35 -2.49 -9.33 4.80
N ASP A 36 -2.33 -10.43 4.07
CA ASP A 36 -2.22 -11.78 4.64
C ASP A 36 -0.80 -12.01 5.17
N SER A 37 -0.63 -12.91 6.15
CA SER A 37 0.70 -13.32 6.62
C SER A 37 1.55 -13.91 5.51
N GLU A 38 0.93 -14.58 4.53
CA GLU A 38 1.62 -15.14 3.37
C GLU A 38 2.11 -14.06 2.40
N ASP A 39 1.57 -12.83 2.47
CA ASP A 39 2.04 -11.70 1.68
C ASP A 39 3.29 -11.04 2.31
N ILE A 40 3.67 -11.43 3.53
CA ILE A 40 4.74 -10.82 4.32
C ILE A 40 6.02 -11.66 4.22
N ILE A 41 7.10 -11.04 3.74
CA ILE A 41 8.44 -11.65 3.72
C ILE A 41 9.05 -11.59 5.12
N CYS A 42 9.13 -10.38 5.70
CA CYS A 42 9.64 -10.16 7.06
C CYS A 42 9.28 -8.76 7.59
N PRO A 43 9.44 -8.50 8.90
CA PRO A 43 9.42 -7.15 9.45
C PRO A 43 10.59 -6.31 8.92
N LEU A 44 10.37 -5.02 8.68
CA LEU A 44 11.42 -4.11 8.22
C LEU A 44 12.51 -3.86 9.29
N HIS A 45 12.13 -3.85 10.56
CA HIS A 45 13.01 -3.59 11.71
C HIS A 45 12.77 -4.64 12.81
N PRO A 46 13.33 -5.86 12.68
CA PRO A 46 13.02 -6.97 13.60
C PRO A 46 13.55 -6.80 15.03
N ASP A 47 14.57 -5.96 15.24
CA ASP A 47 15.32 -5.87 16.50
C ASP A 47 15.24 -4.49 17.21
N GLU A 48 14.37 -3.57 16.76
CA GLU A 48 14.31 -2.20 17.29
C GLU A 48 13.20 -1.98 18.35
N LEU A 49 13.53 -1.15 19.36
CA LEU A 49 12.73 -0.95 20.58
C LEU A 49 11.58 0.07 20.41
N TYR A 50 11.60 0.90 19.35
CA TYR A 50 10.58 1.91 19.07
C TYR A 50 9.74 1.46 17.87
N ASP A 51 8.88 0.48 18.11
CA ASP A 51 8.33 -0.36 17.06
C ASP A 51 7.07 0.22 16.37
N ASP A 52 7.22 0.71 15.13
CA ASP A 52 6.14 1.15 14.22
C ASP A 52 5.98 0.21 13.00
N ARG A 53 6.12 -1.11 13.24
CA ARG A 53 6.23 -2.21 12.24
C ARG A 53 5.62 -1.92 10.88
N LYS A 54 6.53 -1.75 9.93
CA LYS A 54 6.30 -1.88 8.49
C LYS A 54 6.77 -3.28 8.09
N TYR A 55 6.07 -3.88 7.13
CA TYR A 55 6.39 -5.20 6.61
C TYR A 55 6.95 -5.08 5.20
N ILE A 56 7.92 -5.93 4.87
CA ILE A 56 8.35 -6.13 3.49
C ILE A 56 7.36 -7.15 2.90
N LEU A 57 6.65 -6.75 1.85
CA LEU A 57 5.66 -7.58 1.18
C LEU A 57 6.24 -8.23 -0.07
N PHE A 58 5.65 -9.35 -0.48
CA PHE A 58 5.84 -9.88 -1.83
C PHE A 58 5.26 -8.92 -2.87
N ASP A 59 5.86 -8.93 -4.07
CA ASP A 59 5.40 -8.11 -5.19
C ASP A 59 3.99 -8.54 -5.67
N ASP A 60 3.66 -9.82 -5.52
CA ASP A 60 2.40 -10.47 -5.91
C ASP A 60 1.48 -10.72 -4.71
N PHE A 61 1.23 -9.68 -3.91
CA PHE A 61 0.36 -9.77 -2.74
C PHE A 61 -1.12 -10.01 -3.10
N LYS A 62 -1.82 -10.71 -2.21
CA LYS A 62 -3.25 -10.97 -2.27
C LYS A 62 -4.06 -9.72 -1.95
N VAL A 63 -5.23 -9.62 -2.57
CA VAL A 63 -6.15 -8.50 -2.39
C VAL A 63 -7.47 -9.01 -1.86
N TRP A 64 -7.95 -8.31 -0.85
CA TRP A 64 -9.21 -8.58 -0.17
C TRP A 64 -10.16 -7.41 -0.36
N ASP A 65 -11.42 -7.72 -0.56
CA ASP A 65 -12.48 -6.71 -0.63
C ASP A 65 -12.88 -6.23 0.78
N ARG A 66 -13.76 -5.23 0.83
CA ARG A 66 -14.26 -4.66 2.09
C ARG A 66 -15.11 -5.61 2.94
N ASN A 67 -15.57 -6.72 2.38
CA ASN A 67 -16.38 -7.73 3.04
C ASN A 67 -15.54 -8.93 3.49
N GLY A 68 -14.22 -8.91 3.26
CA GLY A 68 -13.32 -10.01 3.57
C GLY A 68 -13.28 -11.12 2.51
N GLU A 69 -13.77 -10.86 1.29
CA GLU A 69 -13.69 -11.80 0.18
C GLU A 69 -12.33 -11.68 -0.53
N TYR A 70 -11.71 -12.83 -0.78
CA TYR A 70 -10.47 -12.91 -1.55
C TYR A 70 -10.74 -12.63 -3.03
N LEU A 71 -10.10 -11.59 -3.58
CA LEU A 71 -10.26 -11.15 -4.96
C LEU A 71 -9.18 -11.69 -5.92
N GLY A 72 -8.10 -12.27 -5.39
CA GLY A 72 -6.94 -12.71 -6.18
C GLY A 72 -5.65 -11.97 -5.84
N ALA A 73 -4.59 -12.24 -6.61
CA ALA A 73 -3.36 -11.43 -6.58
C ALA A 73 -3.59 -10.06 -7.24
N PHE A 74 -2.91 -9.02 -6.75
CA PHE A 74 -3.12 -7.66 -7.22
C PHE A 74 -2.93 -7.53 -8.74
N ASN A 75 -3.92 -6.91 -9.39
CA ASN A 75 -3.83 -6.49 -10.78
C ASN A 75 -4.82 -5.35 -11.05
N ARG A 76 -4.63 -4.61 -12.16
CA ARG A 76 -5.41 -3.39 -12.46
C ARG A 76 -6.92 -3.63 -12.64
N SER A 77 -7.35 -4.85 -12.98
CA SER A 77 -8.78 -5.12 -13.14
C SER A 77 -9.53 -5.17 -11.82
N LEU A 78 -8.82 -5.31 -10.69
CA LEU A 78 -9.41 -5.31 -9.35
C LEU A 78 -9.71 -3.91 -8.83
N LEU A 79 -9.11 -2.84 -9.38
CA LEU A 79 -9.26 -1.47 -8.89
C LEU A 79 -10.72 -1.02 -8.66
N PRO A 80 -11.71 -1.35 -9.53
CA PRO A 80 -13.10 -0.98 -9.31
C PRO A 80 -13.76 -1.64 -8.09
N LEU A 81 -13.18 -2.72 -7.58
CA LEU A 81 -13.68 -3.50 -6.44
C LEU A 81 -13.08 -3.06 -5.10
N LEU A 82 -12.04 -2.22 -5.14
CA LEU A 82 -11.28 -1.82 -3.97
C LEU A 82 -11.77 -0.48 -3.43
N LYS A 83 -11.54 -0.29 -2.13
CA LYS A 83 -11.67 1.03 -1.52
C LYS A 83 -10.48 1.87 -1.95
N LEU A 84 -10.79 2.87 -2.76
CA LEU A 84 -9.81 3.83 -3.21
C LEU A 84 -9.69 4.97 -2.20
N VAL A 85 -8.47 5.39 -1.90
CA VAL A 85 -8.19 6.47 -0.95
C VAL A 85 -7.80 7.72 -1.73
N SER A 86 -8.69 8.71 -1.72
CA SER A 86 -8.47 10.05 -2.29
C SER A 86 -7.89 11.00 -1.24
#